data_AF-A0AAV0BMC6-F1
#
_entry.id   AF-A0AAV0BMC6-F1
#
_cell.length_a   1.000
_cell.length_b   1.000
_cell.length_c   1.000
_cell.angle_alpha   90.00
_cell.angle_beta   90.00
_cell.angle_gamma   90.00
#
_symmetry.space_group_name_H-M   'P 1'
#
loop_
_entity.id
_entity.type
_entity.pdbx_description
1 polymer ?
#
loop_
_entity_poly.entity_id
_entity_poly.type
_entity_poly.pdbx_seq_one_letter_code
_entity_poly.pdbx_strand_id
1 'polypeptide(L)'
;MINFVEKIEVVETDEEGETEETRYDDESDLVDQALISSTQYLKETPSLEPFNFDQDLVNILRKNQSIIRNSEPLFVLHPPIRKEQDLNLIQSTNSLIHIIRFCKLYRFRRFPRSETLYSQEYSKVVKLKYGSSSNYLKSRLKFDPQVKDLKSLMRFDSSGSVIKYFSSDSALQDGNDYRVVTNEWPYALPRDYQHLVVWSRLPLLNPNLCNSRTEMNLALDRGLSGFINLSRDLRSKLEYFKLSFKEQKMMRNGCEVSVDEEEAEFGLEQEIVKFIKKRWRIEEGYFDLMWILNPIQLQSCPTLPHFHVFVKKPIHL
;
A
#
# COMPACT_ATOMS: atom_id res chain seq x y z
N MET A 1 82.71 -18.12 -22.15
CA MET A 1 83.67 -18.27 -23.28
C MET A 1 83.02 -19.20 -24.29
N ILE A 2 83.09 -18.85 -25.57
CA ILE A 2 82.50 -19.53 -26.74
C ILE A 2 81.09 -19.03 -27.10
N ASN A 3 81.12 -18.12 -28.07
CA ASN A 3 80.05 -17.74 -28.98
C ASN A 3 79.55 -18.95 -29.79
N PHE A 4 78.28 -18.95 -30.16
CA PHE A 4 77.91 -19.30 -31.53
C PHE A 4 76.75 -18.41 -31.98
N VAL A 5 77.05 -17.63 -33.02
CA VAL A 5 76.12 -16.87 -33.85
C VAL A 5 75.76 -17.79 -35.00
N GLU A 6 74.48 -17.97 -35.29
CA GLU A 6 74.05 -18.20 -36.66
C GLU A 6 72.64 -17.66 -36.90
N LYS A 7 72.54 -16.92 -37.99
CA LYS A 7 71.37 -16.23 -38.54
C LYS A 7 70.27 -17.22 -38.93
N ILE A 8 69.03 -16.76 -39.01
CA ILE A 8 68.16 -16.93 -40.20
C ILE A 8 66.90 -16.04 -40.05
N GLU A 9 66.72 -15.26 -41.12
CA GLU A 9 65.51 -14.76 -41.78
C GLU A 9 64.35 -14.12 -40.98
N VAL A 10 64.18 -12.82 -41.28
CA VAL A 10 62.98 -12.03 -41.04
C VAL A 10 61.89 -12.48 -42.02
N VAL A 11 60.77 -12.94 -41.49
CA VAL A 11 59.50 -13.03 -42.20
C VAL A 11 58.51 -12.16 -41.43
N GLU A 12 58.10 -11.06 -42.08
CA GLU A 12 56.98 -10.23 -41.64
C GLU A 12 55.67 -10.99 -41.89
N THR A 13 54.85 -11.10 -40.84
CA THR A 13 53.41 -11.30 -40.97
C THR A 13 52.71 -10.47 -39.91
N ASP A 14 51.94 -9.50 -40.40
CA ASP A 14 51.01 -8.67 -39.67
C ASP A 14 49.91 -9.54 -39.04
N GLU A 15 49.72 -9.45 -37.72
CA GLU A 15 48.47 -9.85 -37.08
C GLU A 15 48.03 -8.75 -36.09
N GLU A 16 46.89 -8.16 -36.45
CA GLU A 16 46.14 -7.16 -35.71
C GLU A 16 45.65 -7.77 -34.38
N GLY A 17 46.13 -7.22 -33.26
CA GLY A 17 45.59 -7.52 -31.93
C GLY A 17 44.35 -6.68 -31.67
N GLU A 18 43.18 -7.26 -31.90
CA GLU A 18 41.89 -6.75 -31.40
C GLU A 18 41.93 -6.67 -29.87
N THR A 19 41.73 -5.46 -29.34
CA THR A 19 41.48 -5.23 -27.91
C THR A 19 40.06 -5.67 -27.58
N GLU A 20 39.95 -6.73 -26.79
CA GLU A 20 38.71 -7.27 -26.22
C GLU A 20 38.14 -6.25 -25.21
N GLU A 21 37.33 -5.30 -25.70
CA GLU A 21 36.52 -4.41 -24.87
C GLU A 21 35.40 -5.23 -24.21
N THR A 22 35.60 -5.60 -22.95
CA THR A 22 34.57 -6.23 -22.12
C THR A 22 33.38 -5.29 -21.96
N ARG A 23 32.31 -5.60 -22.69
CA ARG A 23 31.00 -4.96 -22.67
C ARG A 23 30.32 -5.22 -21.32
N TYR A 24 30.52 -4.31 -20.36
CA TYR A 24 29.88 -4.29 -19.05
C TYR A 24 28.73 -3.27 -19.02
N ASP A 25 27.77 -3.38 -19.92
CA ASP A 25 26.56 -2.55 -19.91
C ASP A 25 25.37 -3.38 -20.41
N ASP A 26 24.66 -4.08 -19.50
CA ASP A 26 23.31 -4.59 -19.80
C ASP A 26 22.51 -5.06 -18.56
N GLU A 27 23.12 -5.25 -17.38
CA GLU A 27 22.36 -5.65 -16.18
C GLU A 27 21.58 -4.49 -15.52
N SER A 28 22.02 -3.23 -15.66
CA SER A 28 21.28 -2.08 -15.09
C SER A 28 19.96 -1.83 -15.81
N ASP A 29 19.97 -1.94 -17.14
CA ASP A 29 18.84 -1.57 -17.98
C ASP A 29 17.71 -2.61 -17.91
N LEU A 30 18.05 -3.88 -17.70
CA LEU A 30 17.08 -4.95 -17.46
C LEU A 30 16.42 -4.84 -16.08
N VAL A 31 17.16 -4.40 -15.06
CA VAL A 31 16.60 -4.16 -13.72
C VAL A 31 15.64 -2.96 -13.74
N ASP A 32 15.99 -1.89 -14.46
CA ASP A 32 15.18 -0.68 -14.55
C ASP A 32 13.88 -0.91 -15.35
N GLN A 33 13.92 -1.66 -16.46
CA GLN A 33 12.71 -2.02 -17.21
C GLN A 33 11.76 -2.93 -16.40
N ALA A 34 12.29 -3.88 -15.63
CA ALA A 34 11.48 -4.72 -14.75
C ALA A 34 10.85 -3.92 -13.58
N LEU A 35 11.58 -2.93 -13.05
CA LEU A 35 11.06 -2.05 -11.99
C LEU A 35 9.95 -1.13 -12.51
N ILE A 36 10.11 -0.57 -13.72
CA ILE A 36 9.11 0.28 -14.39
C ILE A 36 7.84 -0.54 -14.70
N SER A 37 7.97 -1.77 -15.20
CA SER A 37 6.84 -2.69 -15.39
C SER A 37 6.13 -3.03 -14.07
N SER A 38 6.88 -3.17 -12.97
CA SER A 38 6.32 -3.51 -11.65
C SER A 38 5.55 -2.36 -10.96
N THR A 39 5.83 -1.10 -11.29
CA THR A 39 5.15 0.05 -10.66
C THR A 39 3.88 0.45 -11.42
N GLN A 40 3.82 0.19 -12.73
CA GLN A 40 2.70 0.58 -13.58
C GLN A 40 1.39 -0.12 -13.17
N TYR A 41 1.45 -1.40 -12.77
CA TYR A 41 0.25 -2.11 -12.31
C TYR A 41 -0.21 -1.70 -10.91
N LEU A 42 0.65 -1.10 -10.09
CA LEU A 42 0.25 -0.65 -8.76
C LEU A 42 -0.53 0.65 -8.80
N LYS A 43 -0.45 1.38 -9.92
CA LYS A 43 -1.03 2.72 -10.06
C LYS A 43 -0.60 3.63 -8.92
N GLU A 44 0.70 3.63 -8.62
CA GLU A 44 1.28 4.63 -7.74
C GLU A 44 1.15 6.03 -8.36
N THR A 45 1.13 7.06 -7.53
CA THR A 45 1.20 8.44 -8.01
C THR A 45 2.56 8.63 -8.69
N PRO A 46 2.60 9.09 -9.96
CA PRO A 46 3.86 9.38 -10.62
C PRO A 46 4.71 10.35 -9.79
N SER A 47 6.00 10.02 -9.64
CA SER A 47 6.97 10.87 -8.96
C SER A 47 8.09 11.22 -9.93
N LEU A 48 8.36 12.52 -10.08
CA LEU A 48 9.49 13.02 -10.87
C LEU A 48 10.84 12.78 -10.19
N GLU A 49 10.81 12.43 -8.91
CA GLU A 49 11.99 12.15 -8.09
C GLU A 49 11.87 10.76 -7.48
N PRO A 50 12.96 9.96 -7.45
CA PRO A 50 12.93 8.68 -6.77
C PRO A 50 12.52 8.86 -5.30
N PHE A 51 11.62 8.00 -4.84
CA PHE A 51 11.15 7.97 -3.47
C PHE A 51 12.29 7.47 -2.55
N ASN A 52 13.32 8.28 -2.26
CA ASN A 52 14.21 8.30 -1.07
C ASN A 52 15.61 8.78 -1.46
N PHE A 53 15.91 10.06 -1.21
CA PHE A 53 17.29 10.57 -1.33
C PHE A 53 18.07 10.59 -0.01
N ASP A 54 17.44 10.23 1.12
CA ASP A 54 18.18 10.13 2.38
C ASP A 54 18.99 8.83 2.40
N GLN A 55 20.29 8.96 2.12
CA GLN A 55 21.23 7.85 2.05
C GLN A 55 21.26 7.00 3.32
N ASP A 56 21.00 7.60 4.50
CA ASP A 56 20.97 6.87 5.77
C ASP A 56 19.74 5.95 5.86
N LEU A 57 18.63 6.36 5.25
CA LEU A 57 17.41 5.55 5.20
C LEU A 57 17.45 4.51 4.09
N VAL A 58 18.09 4.81 2.95
CA VAL A 58 18.21 3.89 1.81
C VAL A 58 18.78 2.53 2.23
N ASN A 59 19.85 2.52 3.04
CA ASN A 59 20.44 1.27 3.51
C ASN A 59 19.50 0.48 4.42
N ILE A 60 18.78 1.15 5.31
CA ILE A 60 17.79 0.53 6.21
C ILE A 60 16.64 -0.06 5.39
N LEU A 61 16.15 0.66 4.39
CA LEU A 61 15.09 0.20 3.52
C LEU A 61 15.51 -0.99 2.67
N ARG A 62 16.73 -1.02 2.13
CA ARG A 62 17.27 -2.20 1.43
C ARG A 62 17.33 -3.43 2.35
N LYS A 63 17.76 -3.27 3.61
CA LYS A 63 17.69 -4.35 4.61
C LYS A 63 16.26 -4.83 4.81
N ASN A 64 15.30 -3.90 4.91
CA ASN A 64 13.89 -4.24 5.08
C ASN A 64 13.34 -5.04 3.88
N GLN A 65 13.66 -4.62 2.64
CA GLN A 65 13.28 -5.32 1.42
C GLN A 65 13.89 -6.73 1.34
N SER A 66 15.12 -6.92 1.82
CA SER A 66 15.73 -8.25 1.96
C SER A 66 14.97 -9.12 2.97
N ILE A 67 14.57 -8.57 4.12
CA ILE A 67 13.75 -9.29 5.11
C ILE A 67 12.42 -9.72 4.50
N ILE A 68 11.72 -8.83 3.81
CA ILE A 68 10.41 -9.11 3.20
C ILE A 68 10.51 -10.23 2.16
N ARG A 69 11.50 -10.16 1.25
CA ARG A 69 11.70 -11.19 0.22
C ARG A 69 11.93 -12.58 0.81
N ASN A 70 12.77 -12.65 1.84
CA ASN A 70 13.22 -13.91 2.44
C ASN A 70 12.31 -14.45 3.56
N SER A 71 11.24 -13.75 3.93
CA SER A 71 10.32 -14.18 5.00
C SER A 71 9.08 -14.86 4.42
N GLU A 72 8.55 -15.83 5.15
CA GLU A 72 7.24 -16.43 4.84
C GLU A 72 6.09 -15.55 5.37
N PRO A 73 5.02 -15.31 4.58
CA PRO A 73 3.88 -14.51 5.00
C PRO A 73 3.32 -14.90 6.37
N LEU A 74 2.96 -13.91 7.20
CA LEU A 74 2.32 -14.18 8.49
C LEU A 74 0.81 -14.37 8.36
N PHE A 75 0.21 -13.76 7.35
CA PHE A 75 -1.22 -13.81 7.10
C PHE A 75 -1.54 -14.69 5.90
N VAL A 76 -2.71 -15.30 5.96
CA VAL A 76 -3.32 -16.03 4.85
C VAL A 76 -4.67 -15.42 4.55
N LEU A 77 -5.13 -15.49 3.30
CA LEU A 77 -6.45 -14.95 2.94
C LEU A 77 -7.55 -15.66 3.76
N HIS A 78 -7.47 -16.99 3.82
CA HIS A 78 -8.24 -17.84 4.71
C HIS A 78 -7.41 -19.08 5.10
N PRO A 79 -7.64 -19.68 6.27
CA PRO A 79 -6.99 -20.94 6.62
C PRO A 79 -7.50 -22.09 5.73
N PRO A 80 -6.70 -23.16 5.54
CA PRO A 80 -7.16 -24.39 4.89
C PRO A 80 -8.23 -25.05 5.76
N ILE A 81 -9.42 -25.26 5.19
CA ILE A 81 -10.60 -25.77 5.91
C ILE A 81 -10.60 -27.29 5.80
N ARG A 82 -10.79 -28.00 6.92
CA ARG A 82 -10.95 -29.46 6.93
C ARG A 82 -12.27 -29.92 7.56
N LYS A 83 -12.88 -29.19 8.52
CA LYS A 83 -14.16 -29.55 9.21
C LYS A 83 -14.90 -28.34 9.81
N GLU A 84 -16.20 -28.48 10.15
CA GLU A 84 -17.03 -27.41 10.78
C GLU A 84 -16.49 -26.85 12.13
N GLN A 85 -15.66 -27.62 12.85
CA GLN A 85 -14.98 -27.16 14.06
C GLN A 85 -13.97 -26.01 13.81
N ASP A 86 -13.72 -25.67 12.54
CA ASP A 86 -12.75 -24.66 12.12
C ASP A 86 -13.19 -23.20 12.33
N LEU A 87 -14.46 -22.92 12.69
CA LEU A 87 -14.94 -21.54 12.90
C LEU A 87 -14.21 -20.82 14.06
N ASN A 88 -14.01 -21.50 15.19
CA ASN A 88 -13.23 -20.96 16.31
C ASN A 88 -11.74 -20.82 15.97
N LEU A 89 -11.22 -21.70 15.10
CA LEU A 89 -9.86 -21.61 14.58
C LEU A 89 -9.72 -20.36 13.70
N ILE A 90 -10.68 -20.06 12.84
CA ILE A 90 -10.66 -18.86 11.98
C ILE A 90 -10.61 -17.58 12.81
N GLN A 91 -11.37 -17.50 13.91
CA GLN A 91 -11.34 -16.35 14.82
C GLN A 91 -9.96 -16.15 15.47
N SER A 92 -9.22 -17.23 15.73
CA SER A 92 -7.86 -17.18 16.32
C SER A 92 -6.74 -17.09 15.26
N THR A 93 -6.99 -17.46 14.01
CA THR A 93 -5.99 -17.43 12.91
C THR A 93 -5.63 -16.03 12.42
N ASN A 94 -4.48 -15.91 11.73
CA ASN A 94 -4.08 -14.74 10.94
C ASN A 94 -4.83 -14.66 9.59
N SER A 95 -6.14 -14.93 9.60
CA SER A 95 -7.02 -14.84 8.43
C SER A 95 -7.30 -13.37 8.09
N LEU A 96 -6.87 -12.93 6.90
CA LEU A 96 -7.15 -11.57 6.41
C LEU A 96 -8.65 -11.35 6.26
N ILE A 97 -9.39 -12.35 5.76
CA ILE A 97 -10.84 -12.24 5.63
C ILE A 97 -11.48 -11.89 6.98
N HIS A 98 -11.08 -12.59 8.04
CA HIS A 98 -11.62 -12.38 9.37
C HIS A 98 -11.19 -11.02 9.94
N ILE A 99 -9.91 -10.66 9.80
CA ILE A 99 -9.38 -9.39 10.31
C ILE A 99 -10.10 -8.19 9.67
N ILE A 100 -10.21 -8.18 8.35
CA ILE A 100 -10.87 -7.11 7.59
C ILE A 100 -12.36 -7.08 7.87
N ARG A 101 -13.05 -8.22 7.88
CA ARG A 101 -14.51 -8.24 8.07
C ARG A 101 -14.93 -7.72 9.45
N PHE A 102 -14.17 -8.04 10.49
CA PHE A 102 -14.47 -7.64 11.86
C PHE A 102 -13.71 -6.40 12.32
N CYS A 103 -13.03 -5.70 11.41
CA CYS A 103 -12.22 -4.52 11.71
C CYS A 103 -11.24 -4.74 12.88
N LYS A 104 -10.64 -5.93 12.97
CA LYS A 104 -9.67 -6.29 14.02
C LYS A 104 -8.26 -5.78 13.66
N LEU A 105 -8.15 -4.51 13.32
CA LEU A 105 -6.98 -3.93 12.64
C LEU A 105 -5.69 -4.00 13.46
N TYR A 106 -5.79 -4.05 14.79
CA TYR A 106 -4.66 -4.28 15.71
C TYR A 106 -3.91 -5.61 15.47
N ARG A 107 -4.51 -6.54 14.72
CA ARG A 107 -3.89 -7.83 14.37
C ARG A 107 -2.92 -7.73 13.20
N PHE A 108 -2.99 -6.68 12.38
CA PHE A 108 -2.02 -6.48 11.32
C PHE A 108 -0.63 -6.25 11.90
N ARG A 109 0.34 -7.01 11.41
CA ARG A 109 1.72 -7.00 11.90
C ARG A 109 2.71 -7.06 10.74
N ARG A 110 3.88 -6.49 10.94
CA ARG A 110 5.04 -6.67 10.06
C ARG A 110 5.75 -7.98 10.42
N PHE A 111 6.70 -8.39 9.59
CA PHE A 111 7.63 -9.45 9.99
C PHE A 111 8.38 -9.03 11.26
N PRO A 112 8.64 -9.94 12.22
CA PRO A 112 9.30 -9.56 13.48
C PRO A 112 10.63 -8.83 13.27
N ARG A 113 11.46 -9.31 12.33
CA ARG A 113 12.73 -8.66 11.97
C ARG A 113 12.53 -7.29 11.33
N SER A 114 11.48 -7.13 10.51
CA SER A 114 11.11 -5.84 9.92
C SER A 114 10.64 -4.85 10.99
N GLU A 115 9.82 -5.30 11.95
CA GLU A 115 9.36 -4.48 13.08
C GLU A 115 10.52 -4.05 13.99
N THR A 116 11.46 -4.95 14.27
CA THR A 116 12.69 -4.63 14.99
C THR A 116 13.51 -3.58 14.24
N LEU A 117 13.71 -3.75 12.93
CA LEU A 117 14.45 -2.79 12.11
C LEU A 117 13.76 -1.41 12.06
N TYR A 118 12.43 -1.40 11.94
CA TYR A 118 11.61 -0.19 11.98
C TYR A 118 11.79 0.57 13.29
N SER A 119 11.63 -0.12 14.42
CA SER A 119 11.66 0.50 15.75
C SER A 119 13.07 0.87 16.21
N GLN A 120 14.08 0.07 15.90
CA GLN A 120 15.43 0.23 16.46
C GLN A 120 16.38 1.04 15.58
N GLU A 121 16.21 1.04 14.26
CA GLU A 121 17.07 1.78 13.33
C GLU A 121 16.29 2.92 12.67
N TYR A 122 15.27 2.59 11.87
CA TYR A 122 14.56 3.56 11.02
C TYR A 122 13.94 4.71 11.83
N SER A 123 13.15 4.39 12.86
CA SER A 123 12.43 5.38 13.65
C SER A 123 13.37 6.33 14.40
N LYS A 124 14.55 5.85 14.79
CA LYS A 124 15.57 6.67 15.44
C LYS A 124 16.19 7.68 14.47
N VAL A 125 16.57 7.23 13.28
CA VAL A 125 17.10 8.13 12.23
C VAL A 125 16.04 9.17 11.84
N VAL A 126 14.80 8.74 11.62
CA VAL A 126 13.68 9.63 11.29
C VAL A 126 13.44 10.66 12.40
N LYS A 127 13.42 10.23 13.67
CA LYS A 127 13.23 11.14 14.80
C LYS A 127 14.40 12.12 14.95
N LEU A 128 15.63 11.66 14.76
CA LEU A 128 16.82 12.50 14.88
C LEU A 128 16.88 13.58 13.80
N LYS A 129 16.61 13.21 12.54
CA LYS A 129 16.73 14.14 11.39
C LYS A 129 15.49 15.01 11.17
N TYR A 130 14.30 14.47 11.36
CA TYR A 130 13.04 15.11 10.99
C TYR A 130 12.15 15.45 12.19
N GLY A 131 12.54 15.03 13.41
CA GLY A 131 11.78 15.21 14.64
C GLY A 131 10.61 14.23 14.81
N SER A 132 9.95 13.82 13.72
CA SER A 132 8.85 12.85 13.73
C SER A 132 8.63 12.20 12.36
N SER A 133 7.98 11.03 12.34
CA SER A 133 7.54 10.36 11.11
C SER A 133 6.58 11.21 10.28
N SER A 134 5.70 11.98 10.94
CA SER A 134 4.80 12.93 10.26
C SER A 134 5.56 14.01 9.50
N ASN A 135 6.62 14.58 10.08
CA ASN A 135 7.41 15.62 9.42
C ASN A 135 8.25 15.04 8.27
N TYR A 136 8.83 13.86 8.49
CA TYR A 136 9.52 13.11 7.43
C TYR A 136 8.58 12.85 6.25
N LEU A 137 7.37 12.33 6.50
CA LEU A 137 6.43 12.08 5.41
C LEU A 137 5.93 13.36 4.75
N LYS A 138 5.73 14.46 5.49
CA LYS A 138 5.38 15.76 4.89
C LYS A 138 6.44 16.25 3.91
N SER A 139 7.73 16.12 4.25
CA SER A 139 8.81 16.51 3.35
C SER A 139 8.92 15.56 2.16
N ARG A 140 8.66 14.26 2.36
CA ARG A 140 8.71 13.22 1.33
C ARG A 140 7.56 13.30 0.33
N LEU A 141 6.34 13.53 0.81
CA LEU A 141 5.14 13.55 -0.01
C LEU A 141 5.05 14.80 -0.89
N LYS A 142 5.84 15.86 -0.64
CA LYS A 142 5.90 17.08 -1.46
C LYS A 142 4.54 17.48 -2.05
N PHE A 143 3.52 17.56 -1.20
CA PHE A 143 2.26 18.12 -1.63
C PHE A 143 2.54 19.54 -2.12
N ASP A 144 2.01 19.91 -3.29
CA ASP A 144 2.32 21.19 -3.91
C ASP A 144 2.06 22.34 -2.91
N PRO A 145 3.11 23.08 -2.49
CA PRO A 145 2.97 24.17 -1.54
C PRO A 145 2.17 25.36 -2.10
N GLN A 146 1.98 25.46 -3.41
CA GLN A 146 1.16 26.50 -4.03
C GLN A 146 -0.35 26.25 -3.84
N VAL A 147 -0.75 25.01 -3.59
CA VAL A 147 -2.11 24.69 -3.16
C VAL A 147 -2.23 25.13 -1.70
N LYS A 148 -3.05 26.17 -1.45
CA LYS A 148 -3.22 26.83 -0.14
C LYS A 148 -3.25 25.81 1.02
N ASP A 149 -2.45 26.12 2.03
CA ASP A 149 -2.07 25.28 3.17
C ASP A 149 -3.26 24.57 3.86
N LEU A 150 -3.03 23.37 4.41
CA LEU A 150 -4.03 22.60 5.20
C LEU A 150 -4.65 23.42 6.33
N LYS A 151 -3.92 24.42 6.84
CA LYS A 151 -4.40 25.35 7.86
C LYS A 151 -5.63 26.15 7.42
N SER A 152 -5.81 26.37 6.12
CA SER A 152 -7.01 27.00 5.54
C SER A 152 -8.20 26.03 5.46
N LEU A 153 -7.95 24.71 5.51
CA LEU A 153 -8.96 23.64 5.42
C LEU A 153 -9.36 23.08 6.80
N MET A 154 -8.53 23.22 7.83
CA MET A 154 -8.80 22.69 9.18
C MET A 154 -9.36 23.73 10.16
N ARG A 155 -9.69 24.94 9.72
CA ARG A 155 -10.36 25.96 10.54
C ARG A 155 -11.72 26.29 9.92
N PHE A 156 -12.81 25.93 10.60
CA PHE A 156 -13.91 26.88 10.63
C PHE A 156 -13.44 28.01 11.52
N ASP A 157 -13.06 29.14 10.93
CA ASP A 157 -13.16 30.38 11.66
C ASP A 157 -14.63 30.84 11.61
N SER A 158 -14.95 31.79 12.46
CA SER A 158 -16.24 32.46 12.51
C SER A 158 -16.55 33.29 11.22
N SER A 159 -15.92 33.00 10.07
CA SER A 159 -16.01 33.77 8.81
C SER A 159 -16.66 33.04 7.61
N GLY A 160 -17.10 31.77 7.75
CA GLY A 160 -18.00 31.13 6.77
C GLY A 160 -17.34 30.36 5.61
N SER A 161 -16.07 29.95 5.72
CA SER A 161 -15.42 29.04 4.76
C SER A 161 -15.76 27.56 5.04
N VAL A 162 -16.13 26.81 4.00
CA VAL A 162 -16.53 25.37 4.08
C VAL A 162 -15.30 24.46 4.15
N ILE A 163 -15.21 23.60 5.18
CA ILE A 163 -14.19 22.53 5.24
C ILE A 163 -14.40 21.55 4.08
N LYS A 164 -13.37 21.36 3.25
CA LYS A 164 -13.36 20.33 2.19
C LYS A 164 -12.86 19.00 2.79
N TYR A 165 -13.59 17.94 2.48
CA TYR A 165 -13.23 16.56 2.85
C TYR A 165 -12.76 15.79 1.61
N PHE A 166 -12.13 14.63 1.84
CA PHE A 166 -11.82 13.70 0.78
C PHE A 166 -13.11 13.27 0.07
N SER A 167 -13.15 13.47 -1.25
CA SER A 167 -14.28 13.16 -2.12
C SER A 167 -13.72 12.53 -3.38
N SER A 168 -14.32 11.45 -3.86
CA SER A 168 -13.86 10.68 -5.02
C SER A 168 -14.23 11.30 -6.38
N ASP A 169 -14.76 12.52 -6.36
CA ASP A 169 -15.21 13.27 -7.54
C ASP A 169 -14.05 13.68 -8.48
N SER A 170 -14.39 14.37 -9.56
CA SER A 170 -13.43 14.84 -10.56
C SER A 170 -12.52 15.97 -10.06
N ALA A 171 -12.82 16.61 -8.92
CA ALA A 171 -12.03 17.69 -8.36
C ALA A 171 -10.91 17.19 -7.43
N LEU A 172 -10.85 15.88 -7.11
CA LEU A 172 -9.77 15.27 -6.35
C LEU A 172 -8.56 14.99 -7.24
N GLN A 173 -7.44 15.65 -6.97
CA GLN A 173 -6.27 15.64 -7.85
C GLN A 173 -5.12 14.77 -7.32
N ASP A 174 -4.65 13.84 -8.16
CA ASP A 174 -3.48 13.00 -7.90
C ASP A 174 -2.21 13.87 -7.83
N GLY A 175 -1.32 13.62 -6.87
CA GLY A 175 -0.13 14.43 -6.60
C GLY A 175 -0.38 15.70 -5.78
N ASN A 176 -1.55 16.31 -5.94
CA ASN A 176 -1.93 17.56 -5.29
C ASN A 176 -2.69 17.34 -3.98
N ASP A 177 -3.84 16.66 -4.04
CA ASP A 177 -4.72 16.40 -2.90
C ASP A 177 -4.37 15.09 -2.19
N TYR A 178 -3.91 14.10 -2.95
CA TYR A 178 -3.54 12.79 -2.43
C TYR A 178 -2.30 12.23 -3.15
N ARG A 179 -1.66 11.24 -2.54
CA ARG A 179 -0.63 10.42 -3.18
C ARG A 179 -0.81 8.94 -2.81
N VAL A 180 -0.73 8.07 -3.81
CA VAL A 180 -0.71 6.62 -3.67
C VAL A 180 0.74 6.15 -3.77
N VAL A 181 1.23 5.46 -2.76
CA VAL A 181 2.61 4.98 -2.72
C VAL A 181 2.68 3.57 -2.18
N THR A 182 3.68 2.80 -2.61
CA THR A 182 4.00 1.52 -1.98
C THR A 182 4.46 1.77 -0.54
N ASN A 183 3.92 0.99 0.40
CA ASN A 183 4.31 1.09 1.80
C ASN A 183 5.73 0.52 1.97
N GLU A 184 6.66 1.37 2.37
CA GLU A 184 8.06 1.01 2.65
C GLU A 184 8.20 0.00 3.82
N TRP A 185 7.17 -0.08 4.67
CA TRP A 185 7.11 -0.93 5.87
C TRP A 185 5.82 -1.76 5.88
N PRO A 186 5.63 -2.65 4.89
CA PRO A 186 4.38 -3.35 4.67
C PRO A 186 4.11 -4.36 5.78
N TYR A 187 2.83 -4.62 6.02
CA TYR A 187 2.39 -5.80 6.77
C TYR A 187 2.81 -7.09 6.06
N ALA A 188 2.93 -8.17 6.83
CA ALA A 188 3.40 -9.48 6.37
C ALA A 188 2.32 -10.27 5.60
N LEU A 189 1.75 -9.65 4.56
CA LEU A 189 0.66 -10.17 3.72
C LEU A 189 1.12 -11.34 2.84
N PRO A 190 0.18 -12.12 2.27
CA PRO A 190 0.48 -13.06 1.18
C PRO A 190 1.25 -12.40 0.03
N ARG A 191 2.14 -13.16 -0.63
CA ARG A 191 3.09 -12.63 -1.64
C ARG A 191 2.42 -12.04 -2.88
N ASP A 192 1.20 -12.45 -3.17
CA ASP A 192 0.39 -11.94 -4.28
C ASP A 192 -0.24 -10.58 -3.98
N TYR A 193 -0.17 -10.09 -2.74
CA TYR A 193 -0.66 -8.76 -2.35
C TYR A 193 0.49 -7.76 -2.14
N GLN A 194 0.33 -6.59 -2.73
CA GLN A 194 1.13 -5.40 -2.44
C GLN A 194 0.38 -4.48 -1.49
N HIS A 195 1.13 -3.87 -0.57
CA HIS A 195 0.58 -2.95 0.42
C HIS A 195 0.85 -1.52 -0.02
N LEU A 196 -0.19 -0.83 -0.46
CA LEU A 196 -0.15 0.58 -0.81
C LEU A 196 -0.74 1.44 0.31
N VAL A 197 -0.29 2.69 0.40
CA VAL A 197 -0.85 3.70 1.29
C VAL A 197 -1.31 4.88 0.45
N VAL A 198 -2.54 5.32 0.67
CA VAL A 198 -3.10 6.52 0.07
C VAL A 198 -3.03 7.64 1.11
N TRP A 199 -2.08 8.55 0.94
CA TRP A 199 -1.92 9.75 1.76
C TRP A 199 -2.81 10.86 1.23
N SER A 200 -3.51 11.56 2.12
CA SER A 200 -4.42 12.65 1.76
C SER A 200 -4.09 13.92 2.52
N ARG A 201 -4.21 15.06 1.83
CA ARG A 201 -4.26 16.39 2.45
C ARG A 201 -5.60 16.70 3.10
N LEU A 202 -6.65 16.06 2.61
CA LEU A 202 -8.02 16.27 3.04
C LEU A 202 -8.37 15.26 4.13
N PRO A 203 -9.17 15.63 5.16
CA PRO A 203 -9.70 14.67 6.11
C PRO A 203 -10.52 13.60 5.39
N LEU A 204 -10.26 12.32 5.72
CA LEU A 204 -10.87 11.17 5.03
C LEU A 204 -12.33 10.94 5.41
N LEU A 205 -12.72 11.30 6.63
CA LEU A 205 -14.07 11.07 7.15
C LEU A 205 -14.86 12.38 7.12
N ASN A 206 -15.91 12.43 6.30
CA ASN A 206 -16.82 13.56 6.21
C ASN A 206 -18.00 13.35 7.18
N PRO A 207 -18.15 14.18 8.23
CA PRO A 207 -19.25 14.06 9.19
C PRO A 207 -20.64 14.13 8.56
N ASN A 208 -20.79 14.76 7.39
CA ASN A 208 -22.07 14.85 6.68
C ASN A 208 -22.49 13.53 6.03
N LEU A 209 -21.57 12.55 5.93
CA LEU A 209 -21.85 11.20 5.44
C LEU A 209 -22.15 10.21 6.59
N CYS A 210 -22.10 10.69 7.84
CA CYS A 210 -22.49 9.90 9.00
C CYS A 210 -24.02 9.88 9.14
N ASN A 211 -24.58 8.71 9.40
CA ASN A 211 -25.96 8.56 9.86
C ASN A 211 -26.12 8.98 11.33
N SER A 212 -25.04 8.93 12.11
CA SER A 212 -25.05 9.31 13.53
C SER A 212 -23.66 9.67 14.07
N ARG A 213 -23.62 10.37 15.21
CA ARG A 213 -22.35 10.61 15.93
C ARG A 213 -21.71 9.32 16.42
N THR A 214 -22.51 8.32 16.76
CA THR A 214 -22.04 6.99 17.18
C THR A 214 -21.26 6.30 16.07
N GLU A 215 -21.73 6.39 14.82
CA GLU A 215 -21.03 5.84 13.65
C GLU A 215 -19.66 6.50 13.45
N MET A 216 -19.58 7.83 13.55
CA MET A 216 -18.31 8.56 13.51
C MET A 216 -17.36 8.11 14.61
N ASN A 217 -17.83 8.03 15.86
CA ASN A 217 -16.99 7.63 16.98
C ASN A 217 -16.49 6.19 16.82
N LEU A 218 -17.34 5.27 16.34
CA LEU A 218 -16.96 3.89 16.06
C LEU A 218 -15.90 3.81 14.95
N ALA A 219 -16.03 4.61 13.89
CA ALA A 219 -15.04 4.67 12.82
C ALA A 219 -13.69 5.18 13.32
N LEU A 220 -13.68 6.18 14.21
CA LEU A 220 -12.44 6.71 14.80
C LEU A 220 -11.78 5.74 15.79
N ASP A 221 -12.59 5.04 16.59
CA ASP A 221 -12.15 4.11 17.64
C ASP A 221 -11.72 2.74 17.09
N ARG A 222 -12.44 2.21 16.10
CA ARG A 222 -12.19 0.86 15.56
C ARG A 222 -11.51 0.88 14.20
N GLY A 223 -11.64 1.97 13.46
CA GLY A 223 -11.24 2.07 12.07
C GLY A 223 -12.36 1.64 11.13
N LEU A 224 -12.05 1.68 9.84
CA LEU A 224 -12.91 1.16 8.78
C LEU A 224 -12.14 0.14 7.95
N SER A 225 -12.83 -0.81 7.33
CA SER A 225 -12.21 -1.79 6.47
C SER A 225 -13.21 -2.45 5.55
N GLY A 226 -12.75 -2.94 4.41
CA GLY A 226 -13.64 -3.60 3.47
C GLY A 226 -12.92 -4.33 2.35
N PHE A 227 -13.73 -4.95 1.50
CA PHE A 227 -13.31 -5.60 0.27
C PHE A 227 -13.90 -4.89 -0.95
N ILE A 228 -13.17 -4.88 -2.06
CA ILE A 228 -13.59 -4.29 -3.33
C ILE A 228 -13.28 -5.27 -4.47
N ASN A 229 -14.14 -5.30 -5.50
CA ASN A 229 -14.01 -6.15 -6.68
C ASN A 229 -13.85 -7.64 -6.32
N LEU A 230 -14.74 -8.18 -5.49
CA LEU A 230 -14.66 -9.59 -5.07
C LEU A 230 -14.80 -10.55 -6.25
N SER A 231 -13.83 -11.46 -6.41
CA SER A 231 -13.98 -12.60 -7.31
C SER A 231 -15.09 -13.55 -6.82
N ARG A 232 -15.59 -14.40 -7.72
CA ARG A 232 -16.57 -15.43 -7.37
C ARG A 232 -16.06 -16.35 -6.25
N ASP A 233 -14.79 -16.74 -6.31
CA ASP A 233 -14.15 -17.59 -5.31
C ASP A 233 -14.14 -16.93 -3.91
N LEU A 234 -13.67 -15.67 -3.82
CA LEU A 234 -13.64 -14.95 -2.55
C LEU A 234 -15.05 -14.69 -2.01
N ARG A 235 -16.02 -14.38 -2.89
CA ARG A 235 -17.44 -14.24 -2.52
C ARG A 235 -17.98 -15.53 -1.91
N SER A 236 -17.78 -16.67 -2.56
CA SER A 236 -18.21 -17.98 -2.03
C SER A 236 -17.55 -18.31 -0.69
N LYS A 237 -16.28 -17.93 -0.49
CA LYS A 237 -15.59 -18.09 0.81
C LYS A 237 -16.20 -17.22 1.90
N LEU A 238 -16.52 -15.96 1.60
CA LEU A 238 -17.19 -15.07 2.56
C LEU A 238 -18.57 -15.60 2.93
N GLU A 239 -19.34 -16.11 1.97
CA GLU A 239 -20.65 -16.74 2.22
C GLU A 239 -20.52 -18.01 3.06
N TYR A 240 -19.57 -18.89 2.72
CA TYR A 240 -19.30 -20.12 3.48
C TYR A 240 -19.00 -19.84 4.96
N PHE A 241 -18.23 -18.79 5.24
CA PHE A 241 -17.91 -18.40 6.62
C PHE A 241 -19.00 -17.59 7.32
N LYS A 242 -20.17 -17.38 6.69
CA LYS A 242 -21.24 -16.50 7.22
C LYS A 242 -20.69 -15.10 7.52
N LEU A 243 -19.85 -14.63 6.60
CA LEU A 243 -19.25 -13.31 6.58
C LEU A 243 -19.82 -12.44 5.45
N SER A 244 -20.84 -12.93 4.74
CA SER A 244 -21.50 -12.19 3.67
C SER A 244 -22.14 -10.90 4.19
N PHE A 245 -22.40 -9.96 3.28
CA PHE A 245 -22.96 -8.64 3.62
C PHE A 245 -24.41 -8.71 4.15
N LYS A 246 -25.14 -9.78 3.84
CA LYS A 246 -26.57 -9.93 4.17
C LYS A 246 -26.86 -9.97 5.68
N GLU A 247 -25.98 -10.54 6.49
CA GLU A 247 -26.27 -10.80 7.91
C GLU A 247 -26.13 -9.57 8.82
N GLN A 248 -25.54 -8.46 8.36
CA GLN A 248 -25.52 -7.20 9.13
C GLN A 248 -26.78 -6.33 8.93
N LYS A 249 -27.58 -6.59 7.88
CA LYS A 249 -28.83 -5.84 7.62
C LYS A 249 -29.91 -6.16 8.67
N MET A 250 -29.88 -7.35 9.29
CA MET A 250 -30.81 -7.73 10.37
C MET A 250 -30.67 -6.87 11.64
N MET A 251 -29.57 -6.14 11.82
CA MET A 251 -29.41 -5.22 12.95
C MET A 251 -29.75 -3.76 12.62
N ARG A 252 -30.04 -3.42 11.35
CA ARG A 252 -30.07 -2.01 10.91
C ARG A 252 -31.35 -1.50 10.25
N ASN A 253 -32.35 -2.34 9.96
CA ASN A 253 -33.78 -2.02 9.77
C ASN A 253 -34.43 -3.12 8.91
N GLY A 254 -35.58 -3.63 9.35
CA GLY A 254 -36.31 -4.76 8.73
C GLY A 254 -36.96 -4.44 7.38
N CYS A 255 -36.16 -4.20 6.35
CA CYS A 255 -36.62 -4.11 4.97
C CYS A 255 -35.73 -4.99 4.08
N GLU A 256 -36.32 -6.06 3.55
CA GLU A 256 -35.69 -6.91 2.54
C GLU A 256 -35.57 -6.14 1.24
N VAL A 257 -34.34 -5.86 0.82
CA VAL A 257 -34.03 -5.38 -0.53
C VAL A 257 -32.97 -6.29 -1.10
N SER A 258 -33.20 -6.75 -2.34
CA SER A 258 -32.35 -7.63 -3.13
C SER A 258 -30.94 -7.05 -3.31
N VAL A 259 -29.95 -7.93 -3.19
CA VAL A 259 -28.53 -7.59 -3.16
C VAL A 259 -27.97 -7.61 -4.58
N ASP A 260 -27.96 -6.44 -5.21
CA ASP A 260 -27.06 -6.13 -6.32
C ASP A 260 -25.96 -5.18 -5.83
N GLU A 261 -24.81 -5.19 -6.52
CA GLU A 261 -23.48 -4.68 -6.12
C GLU A 261 -23.37 -3.14 -5.90
N GLU A 262 -24.49 -2.44 -5.75
CA GLU A 262 -24.60 -0.98 -5.61
C GLU A 262 -24.59 -0.45 -4.15
N GLU A 263 -24.69 -1.30 -3.12
CA GLU A 263 -24.87 -0.86 -1.71
C GLU A 263 -23.65 -0.16 -1.04
N ALA A 264 -22.59 0.21 -1.77
CA ALA A 264 -21.53 1.08 -1.26
C ALA A 264 -21.85 2.58 -1.40
N GLU A 265 -23.07 2.94 -1.80
CA GLU A 265 -23.45 4.34 -2.03
C GLU A 265 -23.73 5.15 -0.77
N PHE A 266 -23.78 4.53 0.41
CA PHE A 266 -24.10 5.23 1.66
C PHE A 266 -23.16 4.83 2.79
N GLY A 267 -22.53 5.83 3.41
CA GLY A 267 -21.75 5.64 4.63
C GLY A 267 -20.47 6.46 4.68
N LEU A 268 -19.78 6.39 5.82
CA LEU A 268 -18.52 7.11 6.06
C LEU A 268 -17.40 6.68 5.10
N GLU A 269 -17.43 5.44 4.65
CA GLU A 269 -16.45 4.82 3.76
C GLU A 269 -16.70 5.11 2.28
N GLN A 270 -17.85 5.64 1.90
CA GLN A 270 -18.31 5.66 0.50
C GLN A 270 -17.29 6.33 -0.44
N GLU A 271 -16.64 7.42 -0.01
CA GLU A 271 -15.69 8.16 -0.84
C GLU A 271 -14.36 7.41 -0.96
N ILE A 272 -13.95 6.66 0.07
CA ILE A 272 -12.79 5.75 -0.01
C ILE A 272 -13.11 4.61 -0.98
N VAL A 273 -14.30 4.01 -0.88
CA VAL A 273 -14.73 2.91 -1.74
C VAL A 273 -14.81 3.34 -3.21
N LYS A 274 -15.47 4.47 -3.50
CA LYS A 274 -15.55 5.04 -4.85
C LYS A 274 -14.17 5.35 -5.41
N PHE A 275 -13.28 5.92 -4.59
CA PHE A 275 -11.89 6.17 -4.98
C PHE A 275 -11.17 4.88 -5.38
N ILE A 276 -11.25 3.83 -4.56
CA ILE A 276 -10.58 2.56 -4.83
C ILE A 276 -11.13 1.93 -6.12
N LYS A 277 -12.46 1.90 -6.30
CA LYS A 277 -13.11 1.36 -7.52
C LYS A 277 -12.67 2.12 -8.79
N LYS A 278 -12.57 3.46 -8.71
CA LYS A 278 -12.13 4.32 -9.82
C LYS A 278 -10.64 4.13 -10.13
N ARG A 279 -9.81 3.98 -9.10
CA ARG A 279 -8.35 3.80 -9.24
C ARG A 279 -8.01 2.39 -9.74
N TRP A 280 -8.48 1.33 -9.09
CA TRP A 280 -8.22 -0.06 -9.43
C TRP A 280 -9.49 -0.72 -9.98
N ARG A 281 -9.67 -0.59 -11.29
CA ARG A 281 -10.90 -0.95 -11.99
C ARG A 281 -11.01 -2.45 -12.21
N ILE A 282 -12.21 -3.00 -12.02
CA ILE A 282 -12.46 -4.42 -12.26
C ILE A 282 -12.23 -4.80 -13.73
N GLU A 283 -12.52 -3.89 -14.67
CA GLU A 283 -12.32 -4.10 -16.11
C GLU A 283 -10.83 -4.24 -16.49
N GLU A 284 -9.92 -3.75 -15.65
CA GLU A 284 -8.48 -3.85 -15.85
C GLU A 284 -7.87 -5.06 -15.10
N GLY A 285 -8.70 -5.92 -14.52
CA GLY A 285 -8.26 -7.16 -13.88
C GLY A 285 -7.93 -7.04 -12.39
N TYR A 286 -8.31 -5.94 -11.73
CA TYR A 286 -8.11 -5.79 -10.28
C TYR A 286 -9.26 -6.43 -9.50
N PHE A 287 -8.98 -7.56 -8.88
CA PHE A 287 -9.93 -8.32 -8.05
C PHE A 287 -9.40 -8.54 -6.64
N ASP A 288 -10.32 -8.88 -5.73
CA ASP A 288 -10.04 -9.27 -4.34
C ASP A 288 -9.25 -8.22 -3.56
N LEU A 289 -9.52 -6.93 -3.84
CA LEU A 289 -8.88 -5.82 -3.16
C LEU A 289 -9.37 -5.74 -1.71
N MET A 290 -8.46 -5.42 -0.80
CA MET A 290 -8.78 -5.13 0.60
C MET A 290 -8.32 -3.73 0.93
N TRP A 291 -8.99 -3.07 1.87
CA TRP A 291 -8.57 -1.77 2.35
C TRP A 291 -8.87 -1.60 3.83
N ILE A 292 -8.07 -0.75 4.50
CA ILE A 292 -8.25 -0.40 5.90
C ILE A 292 -7.96 1.08 6.14
N LEU A 293 -8.74 1.70 7.01
CA LEU A 293 -8.43 2.96 7.66
C LEU A 293 -8.19 2.63 9.14
N ASN A 294 -6.93 2.71 9.56
CA ASN A 294 -6.57 2.41 10.95
C ASN A 294 -7.27 3.38 11.92
N PRO A 295 -7.73 2.92 13.09
CA PRO A 295 -8.22 3.80 14.14
C PRO A 295 -7.12 4.71 14.66
N ILE A 296 -7.49 5.83 15.28
CA ILE A 296 -6.55 6.89 15.69
C ILE A 296 -5.39 6.34 16.52
N GLN A 297 -5.65 5.43 17.47
CA GLN A 297 -4.64 4.87 18.36
C GLN A 297 -3.64 3.93 17.67
N LEU A 298 -3.91 3.47 16.44
CA LEU A 298 -3.01 2.63 15.66
C LEU A 298 -2.25 3.42 14.57
N GLN A 299 -2.58 4.71 14.37
CA GLN A 299 -1.93 5.53 13.35
C GLN A 299 -0.56 6.04 13.83
N SER A 300 0.49 5.74 13.07
CA SER A 300 1.84 6.28 13.35
C SER A 300 2.00 7.76 12.94
N CYS A 301 1.16 8.25 12.03
CA CYS A 301 1.23 9.61 11.48
C CYS A 301 -0.15 10.30 11.54
N PRO A 302 -0.68 10.60 12.75
CA PRO A 302 -2.06 11.07 12.93
C PRO A 302 -2.34 12.43 12.29
N THR A 303 -1.31 13.22 11.98
CA THR A 303 -1.46 14.52 11.32
C THR A 303 -1.51 14.45 9.79
N LEU A 304 -1.37 13.25 9.23
CA LEU A 304 -1.44 12.99 7.79
C LEU A 304 -2.49 11.92 7.56
N PRO A 305 -3.72 12.29 7.18
CA PRO A 305 -4.77 11.31 6.88
C PRO A 305 -4.30 10.30 5.84
N HIS A 306 -4.50 9.02 6.12
CA HIS A 306 -4.16 7.95 5.18
C HIS A 306 -5.01 6.72 5.40
N PHE A 307 -5.20 5.95 4.34
CA PHE A 307 -5.74 4.60 4.39
C PHE A 307 -4.83 3.67 3.59
N HIS A 308 -4.94 2.38 3.88
CA HIS A 308 -4.13 1.33 3.27
C HIS A 308 -4.97 0.54 2.28
N VAL A 309 -4.37 0.16 1.16
CA VAL A 309 -4.99 -0.68 0.14
C VAL A 309 -4.07 -1.87 -0.11
N PHE A 310 -4.61 -3.07 -0.07
CA PHE A 310 -3.90 -4.29 -0.43
C PHE A 310 -4.36 -4.71 -1.82
N VAL A 311 -3.46 -4.54 -2.79
CA VAL A 311 -3.72 -4.78 -4.20
C VAL A 311 -3.10 -6.11 -4.58
N LYS A 312 -3.92 -7.03 -5.09
CA LYS A 312 -3.46 -8.31 -5.62
C LYS A 312 -2.81 -8.08 -6.99
N LYS A 313 -1.68 -8.73 -7.27
CA LYS A 313 -1.05 -8.69 -8.61
C LYS A 313 -2.07 -9.23 -9.64
N PRO A 314 -2.40 -8.48 -10.71
CA PRO A 314 -3.30 -8.97 -11.75
C PRO A 314 -2.76 -10.26 -12.38
N ILE A 315 -3.66 -11.21 -12.67
CA ILE A 315 -3.31 -12.55 -13.21
C ILE A 315 -2.74 -12.46 -14.64
N HIS A 316 -2.97 -11.35 -15.33
CA HIS A 316 -2.59 -11.14 -16.74
C HIS A 316 -1.30 -10.34 -16.96
N LEU A 317 -0.44 -10.21 -15.94
CA LEU A 317 0.85 -9.49 -16.01
C LEU A 317 2.07 -10.33 -15.64
#